data_AF-A0A537B7E8-F1
#
_entry.id   AF-A0A537B7E8-F1
#
_cell.length_a   1.000
_cell.length_b   1.000
_cell.length_c   1.000
_cell.angle_alpha   90.00
_cell.angle_beta   90.00
_cell.angle_gamma   90.00
#
_symmetry.space_group_name_H-M   'P 1'
#
loop_
_entity.id
_entity.type
_entity.pdbx_description
1 polymer ?
#
loop_
_entity_poly.entity_id
_entity_poly.type
_entity_poly.pdbx_seq_one_letter_code
_entity_poly.pdbx_strand_id
1 'polypeptide(L)'
;GLLGTLFSGSGLGAVLLLALFALGVVLALRALARRRAVAPSQMRYAADLATQAVAAPLPAQGASVAPRAAAVPAGFDAAGFLRVAKLNFVKLQVANDVGELEEIREFTTREMFDELRRDVLARGSEVQRTDVVALNADLLEVATENNKHWASVRFSGMVRETPGTEPVGFEEVWNLVKPADGSSGWLLAGIQQMH
;
A
#
# COMPACT_ATOMS: atom_id res chain seq x y z
N GLY A 1 11.76 13.19 1.37
CA GLY A 1 10.70 12.16 1.29
C GLY A 1 9.99 12.26 2.61
N LEU A 2 8.67 12.21 2.63
CA LEU A 2 7.84 12.78 3.71
C LEU A 2 8.15 12.32 5.13
N LEU A 3 8.80 11.15 5.25
CA LEU A 3 9.36 10.62 6.49
C LEU A 3 10.80 10.08 6.29
N GLY A 4 11.36 10.29 5.10
CA GLY A 4 12.56 9.67 4.54
C GLY A 4 13.90 10.23 5.00
N THR A 5 13.96 11.32 5.75
CA THR A 5 15.20 11.70 6.44
C THR A 5 15.37 10.96 7.78
N LEU A 6 14.31 10.34 8.31
CA LEU A 6 14.31 9.68 9.63
C LEU A 6 14.62 8.18 9.58
N PHE A 7 14.43 7.52 8.43
CA PHE A 7 14.74 6.08 8.26
C PHE A 7 16.11 5.80 7.60
N SER A 8 16.85 6.81 7.14
CA SER A 8 18.16 6.61 6.48
C SER A 8 19.37 6.62 7.43
N GLY A 9 19.16 6.93 8.72
CA GLY A 9 20.26 7.31 9.64
C GLY A 9 20.71 6.30 10.70
N SER A 10 20.00 5.21 10.97
CA SER A 10 20.37 4.31 12.08
C SER A 10 19.93 2.85 11.89
N GLY A 11 20.56 2.15 10.95
CA GLY A 11 21.06 0.78 11.12
C GLY A 11 20.17 -0.35 11.69
N LEU A 12 18.85 -0.21 11.83
CA LEU A 12 17.98 -1.22 12.46
C LEU A 12 16.68 -1.49 11.70
N GLY A 13 16.64 -1.19 10.39
CA GLY A 13 15.60 -1.69 9.47
C GLY A 13 15.63 -3.22 9.25
N ALA A 14 16.44 -3.95 10.01
CA ALA A 14 16.69 -5.38 9.83
C ALA A 14 15.76 -6.31 10.64
N VAL A 15 14.94 -5.81 11.58
CA VAL A 15 14.18 -6.72 12.47
C VAL A 15 12.72 -6.96 12.05
N LEU A 16 12.14 -6.19 11.12
CA LEU A 16 10.80 -6.47 10.58
C LEU A 16 10.77 -6.98 9.13
N LEU A 17 11.90 -7.46 8.61
CA LEU A 17 11.91 -8.23 7.36
C LEU A 17 11.31 -9.64 7.50
N LEU A 18 11.07 -10.13 8.72
CA LEU A 18 10.63 -11.52 8.95
C LEU A 18 9.14 -11.70 9.27
N ALA A 19 8.41 -10.66 9.68
CA ALA A 19 6.97 -10.78 9.97
C ALA A 19 6.07 -10.47 8.75
N LEU A 20 6.49 -9.59 7.85
CA LEU A 20 5.72 -9.18 6.66
C LEU A 20 5.94 -10.10 5.44
N PHE A 21 7.01 -10.90 5.42
CA PHE A 21 7.24 -11.91 4.39
C PHE A 21 6.20 -13.04 4.43
N ALA A 22 5.68 -13.38 5.61
CA ALA A 22 4.72 -14.48 5.77
C ALA A 22 3.36 -14.17 5.10
N LEU A 23 2.87 -12.93 5.18
CA LEU A 23 1.61 -12.54 4.55
C LEU A 23 1.77 -12.36 3.03
N GLY A 24 2.86 -11.72 2.58
CA GLY A 24 3.16 -11.56 1.15
C GLY A 24 3.36 -12.88 0.41
N VAL A 25 4.04 -13.87 1.02
CA VAL A 25 4.27 -15.19 0.41
C VAL A 25 2.98 -16.02 0.35
N VAL A 26 2.11 -15.96 1.36
CA VAL A 26 0.83 -16.70 1.35
C VAL A 26 -0.13 -16.15 0.29
N LEU A 27 -0.17 -14.83 0.10
CA LEU A 27 -0.98 -14.20 -0.95
C LEU A 27 -0.45 -14.52 -2.36
N ALA A 28 0.88 -14.52 -2.54
CA ALA A 28 1.51 -14.91 -3.81
C ALA A 28 1.27 -16.39 -4.16
N LEU A 29 1.38 -17.32 -3.20
CA LEU A 29 1.11 -18.75 -3.41
C LEU A 29 -0.37 -19.03 -3.72
N ARG A 30 -1.31 -18.32 -3.06
CA ARG A 30 -2.75 -18.45 -3.36
C ARG A 30 -3.13 -17.94 -4.75
N ALA A 31 -2.47 -16.91 -5.26
CA ALA A 31 -2.69 -16.41 -6.62
C ALA A 31 -2.23 -17.40 -7.70
N LEU A 32 -1.17 -18.18 -7.43
CA LEU A 32 -0.64 -19.18 -8.34
C LEU A 32 -1.46 -20.48 -8.34
N ALA A 33 -2.01 -20.88 -7.18
CA ALA A 33 -2.90 -22.04 -7.06
C ALA A 33 -4.24 -21.82 -7.79
N ARG A 34 -4.77 -20.58 -7.81
CA ARG A 34 -6.00 -20.25 -8.57
C ARG A 34 -5.82 -20.32 -10.08
N ARG A 35 -4.59 -20.20 -10.61
CA ARG A 35 -4.32 -20.36 -12.05
C ARG A 35 -4.37 -21.82 -12.52
N ARG A 36 -4.28 -22.80 -11.62
CA ARG A 36 -4.31 -24.24 -11.96
C ARG A 36 -5.71 -24.86 -11.94
N ALA A 37 -6.74 -24.13 -11.50
CA ALA A 37 -8.11 -24.66 -11.35
C ALA A 37 -9.08 -24.24 -12.47
N VAL A 38 -8.58 -23.69 -13.58
CA VAL A 38 -9.41 -23.47 -14.78
C VAL A 38 -9.22 -24.67 -15.72
N ALA A 39 -10.11 -25.65 -15.60
CA ALA A 39 -10.25 -26.73 -16.55
C ALA A 39 -10.79 -26.21 -17.89
N PRO A 40 -10.29 -26.69 -19.05
CA PRO A 40 -11.02 -26.57 -20.30
C PRO A 40 -11.73 -27.89 -20.66
N SER A 41 -13.06 -27.82 -20.69
CA SER A 41 -13.96 -28.77 -21.34
C SER A 41 -13.96 -28.55 -22.86
N GLN A 42 -13.59 -29.61 -23.58
CA GLN A 42 -14.05 -30.08 -24.91
C GLN A 42 -14.52 -29.07 -25.97
N MET A 43 -13.90 -29.15 -27.16
CA MET A 43 -14.66 -29.28 -28.42
C MET A 43 -13.85 -30.00 -29.49
N ARG A 44 -14.44 -31.05 -30.06
CA ARG A 44 -14.00 -31.75 -31.28
C ARG A 44 -14.57 -31.02 -32.49
N TYR A 45 -13.79 -30.82 -33.55
CA TYR A 45 -14.29 -30.90 -34.93
C TYR A 45 -13.17 -31.34 -35.88
N ALA A 46 -13.61 -31.93 -36.99
CA ALA A 46 -12.89 -32.81 -37.88
C ALA A 46 -11.92 -32.13 -38.87
N ALA A 47 -10.99 -32.97 -39.37
CA ALA A 47 -10.36 -33.03 -40.69
C ALA A 47 -9.89 -31.72 -41.37
N ASP A 48 -8.59 -31.64 -41.72
CA ASP A 48 -8.15 -31.80 -43.12
C ASP A 48 -6.61 -31.91 -43.23
N LEU A 49 -6.18 -32.40 -44.39
CA LEU A 49 -4.86 -32.74 -44.91
C LEU A 49 -3.76 -31.64 -44.86
N ALA A 50 -2.54 -32.12 -45.05
CA ALA A 50 -1.39 -31.48 -45.71
C ALA A 50 -0.36 -30.68 -44.87
N THR A 51 0.78 -31.34 -44.64
CA THR A 51 2.12 -30.95 -45.10
C THR A 51 2.59 -29.49 -44.88
N GLN A 52 3.47 -29.34 -43.88
CA GLN A 52 4.80 -28.72 -43.95
C GLN A 52 4.92 -27.28 -44.52
N ALA A 53 5.23 -26.29 -43.68
CA ALA A 53 6.05 -25.13 -44.07
C ALA A 53 6.42 -24.20 -42.89
N VAL A 54 7.72 -24.14 -42.62
CA VAL A 54 8.58 -22.96 -42.35
C VAL A 54 8.32 -22.06 -41.12
N ALA A 55 9.41 -21.91 -40.35
CA ALA A 55 9.57 -21.01 -39.21
C ALA A 55 9.43 -19.51 -39.56
N ALA A 56 8.90 -18.74 -38.61
CA ALA A 56 9.05 -17.28 -38.50
C ALA A 56 9.06 -16.89 -37.00
N PRO A 57 9.76 -15.82 -36.62
CA PRO A 57 10.22 -15.59 -35.24
C PRO A 57 9.07 -15.14 -34.32
N LEU A 58 9.20 -15.51 -33.05
CA LEU A 58 8.31 -15.08 -31.96
C LEU A 58 8.25 -13.54 -31.90
N PRO A 59 7.07 -12.91 -31.84
CA PRO A 59 6.99 -11.56 -31.33
C PRO A 59 7.27 -11.64 -29.82
N ALA A 60 8.29 -10.92 -29.38
CA ALA A 60 8.50 -10.64 -27.97
C ALA A 60 7.23 -9.98 -27.44
N GLN A 61 6.39 -10.76 -26.77
CA GLN A 61 5.29 -10.25 -25.97
C GLN A 61 5.94 -9.53 -24.80
N GLY A 62 6.20 -8.24 -24.99
CA GLY A 62 6.38 -7.32 -23.89
C GLY A 62 5.16 -7.51 -22.99
N ALA A 63 5.38 -8.14 -21.84
CA ALA A 63 4.39 -8.25 -20.81
C ALA A 63 4.11 -6.83 -20.32
N SER A 64 3.19 -6.14 -20.98
CA SER A 64 2.51 -5.00 -20.41
C SER A 64 1.85 -5.52 -19.15
N VAL A 65 2.48 -5.28 -18.00
CA VAL A 65 1.91 -5.50 -16.69
C VAL A 65 0.72 -4.55 -16.62
N ALA A 66 -0.44 -5.02 -17.07
CA ALA A 66 -1.68 -4.30 -16.89
C ALA A 66 -1.83 -4.05 -15.38
N PRO A 67 -2.19 -2.82 -14.94
CA PRO A 67 -2.39 -2.54 -13.54
C PRO A 67 -3.42 -3.55 -13.02
N ARG A 68 -3.00 -4.34 -12.02
CA ARG A 68 -3.87 -5.35 -11.43
C ARG A 68 -5.05 -4.60 -10.80
N ALA A 69 -6.25 -4.85 -11.31
CA ALA A 69 -7.46 -4.28 -10.73
C ALA A 69 -7.49 -4.58 -9.23
N ALA A 70 -7.77 -3.54 -8.43
CA ALA A 70 -7.81 -3.64 -6.99
C ALA A 70 -8.76 -4.76 -6.55
N ALA A 71 -8.32 -5.61 -5.63
CA ALA A 71 -9.15 -6.68 -5.08
C ALA A 71 -10.09 -6.09 -4.02
N VAL A 72 -11.20 -5.49 -4.48
CA VAL A 72 -12.17 -4.80 -3.62
C VAL A 72 -13.47 -5.62 -3.55
N PRO A 73 -13.96 -5.99 -2.34
CA PRO A 73 -15.24 -6.69 -2.17
C PRO A 73 -16.42 -5.92 -2.76
N ALA A 74 -17.41 -6.66 -3.27
CA ALA A 74 -18.65 -6.07 -3.77
C ALA A 74 -19.36 -5.27 -2.66
N GLY A 75 -19.80 -4.05 -2.99
CA GLY A 75 -20.51 -3.17 -2.06
C GLY A 75 -19.61 -2.34 -1.13
N PHE A 76 -18.28 -2.45 -1.23
CA PHE A 76 -17.37 -1.55 -0.50
C PHE A 76 -17.39 -0.15 -1.13
N ASP A 77 -17.69 0.88 -0.32
CA ASP A 77 -17.62 2.28 -0.75
C ASP A 77 -16.15 2.75 -0.83
N ALA A 78 -15.48 2.37 -1.93
CA ALA A 78 -14.08 2.74 -2.17
C ALA A 78 -13.90 4.26 -2.25
N ALA A 79 -14.84 4.99 -2.85
CA ALA A 79 -14.74 6.43 -3.03
C ALA A 79 -14.84 7.18 -1.70
N GLY A 80 -15.82 6.82 -0.85
CA GLY A 80 -15.94 7.37 0.50
C GLY A 80 -14.75 7.01 1.37
N PHE A 81 -14.29 5.75 1.31
CA PHE A 81 -13.12 5.29 2.03
C PHE A 81 -11.86 6.08 1.66
N LEU A 82 -11.55 6.23 0.37
CA LEU A 82 -10.37 6.97 -0.08
C LEU A 82 -10.44 8.46 0.28
N ARG A 83 -11.63 9.07 0.31
CA ARG A 83 -11.80 10.44 0.78
C ARG A 83 -11.38 10.59 2.24
N VAL A 84 -11.82 9.68 3.10
CA VAL A 84 -11.43 9.68 4.52
C VAL A 84 -9.95 9.35 4.68
N ALA A 85 -9.41 8.41 3.89
CA ALA A 85 -7.99 8.07 3.91
C ALA A 85 -7.10 9.28 3.58
N LYS A 86 -7.46 10.09 2.58
CA LYS A 86 -6.75 11.34 2.27
C LYS A 86 -6.81 12.37 3.40
N LEU A 87 -7.93 12.47 4.11
CA LEU A 87 -8.03 13.35 5.28
C LEU A 87 -7.09 12.89 6.40
N ASN A 88 -7.06 11.59 6.68
CA ASN A 88 -6.17 11.01 7.68
C ASN A 88 -4.70 11.16 7.31
N PHE A 89 -4.37 11.09 6.01
CA PHE A 89 -3.03 11.40 5.52
C PHE A 89 -2.58 12.79 5.96
N VAL A 90 -3.38 13.81 5.63
CA VAL A 90 -3.05 15.21 5.97
C VAL A 90 -3.01 15.42 7.49
N LYS A 91 -3.95 14.83 8.23
CA LYS A 91 -3.96 14.89 9.69
C LYS A 91 -2.70 14.32 10.32
N LEU A 92 -2.20 13.17 9.82
CA LEU A 92 -0.96 12.60 10.32
C LEU A 92 0.23 13.52 10.04
N GLN A 93 0.30 14.13 8.84
CA GLN A 93 1.37 15.09 8.54
C GLN A 93 1.34 16.26 9.53
N VAL A 94 0.17 16.86 9.75
CA VAL A 94 0.00 17.97 10.70
C VAL A 94 0.41 17.55 12.11
N ALA A 95 -0.18 16.47 12.63
CA ALA A 95 0.10 15.97 13.99
C ALA A 95 1.58 15.63 14.17
N ASN A 96 2.22 15.02 13.17
CA ASN A 96 3.66 14.75 13.19
C ASN A 96 4.49 16.04 13.20
N ASP A 97 4.16 17.01 12.35
CA ASP A 97 4.89 18.28 12.25
C ASP A 97 4.85 19.08 13.56
N VAL A 98 3.69 19.11 14.23
CA VAL A 98 3.54 19.79 15.53
C VAL A 98 3.98 18.94 16.72
N GLY A 99 4.17 17.63 16.54
CA GLY A 99 4.55 16.69 17.61
C GLY A 99 3.41 16.29 18.54
N GLU A 100 2.16 16.36 18.08
CA GLU A 100 0.95 16.04 18.86
C GLU A 100 0.72 14.52 18.94
N LEU A 101 1.43 13.87 19.88
CA LEU A 101 1.40 12.42 20.06
C LEU A 101 0.00 11.88 20.37
N GLU A 102 -0.83 12.62 21.10
CA GLU A 102 -2.17 12.14 21.41
C GLU A 102 -3.07 12.10 20.17
N GLU A 103 -2.92 13.06 19.24
CA GLU A 103 -3.65 13.02 17.97
C GLU A 103 -3.19 11.82 17.12
N ILE A 104 -1.89 11.55 17.05
CA ILE A 104 -1.33 10.39 16.35
C ILE A 104 -1.90 9.08 16.91
N ARG A 105 -2.04 8.96 18.23
CA ARG A 105 -2.57 7.76 18.90
C ARG A 105 -3.99 7.42 18.47
N GLU A 106 -4.83 8.41 18.18
CA GLU A 106 -6.25 8.19 17.91
C GLU A 106 -6.53 7.40 16.62
N PHE A 107 -5.65 7.49 15.62
CA PHE A 107 -5.86 6.86 14.31
C PHE A 107 -4.78 5.83 13.95
N THR A 108 -3.94 5.44 14.90
CA THR A 108 -2.88 4.44 14.72
C THR A 108 -3.13 3.20 15.58
N THR A 109 -2.60 2.04 15.17
CA THR A 109 -2.49 0.91 16.08
C THR A 109 -1.43 1.20 17.14
N ARG A 110 -1.44 0.46 18.25
CA ARG A 110 -0.43 0.61 19.32
C ARG A 110 0.99 0.49 18.77
N GLU A 111 1.20 -0.50 17.91
CA GLU A 111 2.51 -0.82 17.34
C GLU A 111 3.00 0.31 16.43
N MET A 112 2.12 0.84 15.57
CA MET A 112 2.44 1.98 14.69
C MET A 112 2.67 3.27 15.49
N PHE A 113 1.88 3.48 16.55
CA PHE A 113 2.06 4.61 17.46
C PHE A 113 3.44 4.58 18.13
N ASP A 114 3.87 3.42 18.62
CA ASP A 114 5.17 3.28 19.28
C ASP A 114 6.35 3.54 18.31
N GLU A 115 6.17 3.30 17.01
CA GLU A 115 7.11 3.69 15.97
C GLU A 115 7.12 5.21 15.75
N LEU A 116 5.99 5.81 15.40
CA LEU A 116 5.90 7.25 15.13
C LEU A 116 6.30 8.10 16.34
N ARG A 117 5.97 7.66 17.55
CA ARG A 117 6.41 8.33 18.79
C ARG A 117 7.93 8.37 18.89
N ARG A 118 8.63 7.29 18.55
CA ARG A 118 10.10 7.27 18.60
C ARG A 118 10.69 8.29 17.64
N ASP A 119 10.12 8.39 16.44
CA ASP A 119 10.58 9.34 15.42
C ASP A 119 10.34 10.80 15.86
N VAL A 120 9.14 11.10 16.37
CA VAL A 120 8.80 12.41 16.93
C VAL A 120 9.73 12.78 18.09
N LEU A 121 10.03 11.84 19.00
CA LEU A 121 10.92 12.09 20.12
C LEU A 121 12.40 12.25 19.69
N ALA A 122 12.85 11.47 18.70
CA ALA A 122 14.20 11.53 18.17
C ALA A 122 14.50 12.86 17.46
N ARG A 123 13.47 13.47 16.83
CA ARG A 123 13.55 14.80 16.23
C ARG A 123 13.79 15.92 17.25
N GLY A 124 13.39 15.72 18.52
CA GLY A 124 13.58 16.71 19.58
C GLY A 124 12.89 18.04 19.27
N SER A 125 13.64 19.14 19.29
CA SER A 125 13.13 20.49 19.06
C SER A 125 13.22 20.96 17.61
N GLU A 126 13.61 20.09 16.67
CA GLU A 126 13.68 20.46 15.26
C GLU A 126 12.27 20.75 14.71
N VAL A 127 12.11 21.91 14.10
CA VAL A 127 10.85 22.34 13.48
C VAL A 127 10.67 21.57 12.19
N GLN A 128 9.58 20.82 12.10
CA GLN A 128 9.15 20.17 10.87
C GLN A 128 7.90 20.86 10.34
N ARG A 129 7.83 21.06 9.02
CA ARG A 129 6.64 21.56 8.36
C ARG A 129 6.51 20.94 6.98
N THR A 130 5.37 20.36 6.73
CA THR A 130 5.07 19.59 5.55
C THR A 130 3.87 20.20 4.84
N ASP A 131 4.10 20.81 3.69
CA ASP A 131 3.02 21.30 2.84
C ASP A 131 2.69 20.23 1.78
N VAL A 132 1.46 19.70 1.82
CA VAL A 132 0.96 18.74 0.83
C VAL A 132 0.47 19.48 -0.41
N VAL A 133 1.26 19.45 -1.49
CA VAL A 133 0.99 20.18 -2.74
C VAL A 133 0.03 19.41 -3.64
N ALA A 134 0.20 18.10 -3.73
CA ALA A 134 -0.68 17.21 -4.48
C ALA A 134 -0.81 15.87 -3.75
N LEU A 135 -2.02 15.30 -3.72
CA LEU A 135 -2.32 14.03 -3.05
C LEU A 135 -3.29 13.17 -3.86
N ASN A 136 -2.78 12.07 -4.38
CA ASN A 136 -3.53 10.98 -5.00
C ASN A 136 -3.65 9.82 -4.01
N ALA A 137 -4.71 9.04 -4.14
CA ALA A 137 -4.93 7.85 -3.33
C ALA A 137 -5.62 6.78 -4.18
N ASP A 138 -5.02 5.60 -4.25
CA ASP A 138 -5.54 4.44 -4.96
C ASP A 138 -5.74 3.30 -3.95
N LEU A 139 -6.94 2.72 -3.94
CA LEU A 139 -7.20 1.52 -3.14
C LEU A 139 -6.59 0.33 -3.87
N LEU A 140 -5.67 -0.39 -3.24
CA LEU A 140 -4.99 -1.55 -3.83
C LEU A 140 -5.73 -2.85 -3.50
N GLU A 141 -6.13 -3.01 -2.25
CA GLU A 141 -6.72 -4.25 -1.75
C GLU A 141 -7.64 -3.96 -0.56
N VAL A 142 -8.70 -4.75 -0.44
CA VAL A 142 -9.48 -4.89 0.80
C VAL A 142 -9.70 -6.38 1.07
N ALA A 143 -9.26 -6.85 2.23
CA ALA A 143 -9.34 -8.25 2.62
C ALA A 143 -9.91 -8.40 4.03
N THR A 144 -10.46 -9.58 4.31
CA THR A 144 -10.94 -9.94 5.65
C THR A 144 -10.22 -11.19 6.10
N GLU A 145 -9.45 -11.09 7.18
CA GLU A 145 -8.68 -12.20 7.74
C GLU A 145 -8.63 -12.08 9.27
N ASN A 146 -8.68 -13.22 9.97
CA ASN A 146 -8.52 -13.28 11.44
C ASN A 146 -9.42 -12.30 12.22
N ASN A 147 -10.70 -12.21 11.84
CA ASN A 147 -11.69 -11.30 12.43
C ASN A 147 -11.33 -9.80 12.33
N LYS A 148 -10.56 -9.43 11.30
CA LYS A 148 -10.18 -8.05 10.97
C LYS A 148 -10.39 -7.78 9.48
N HIS A 149 -10.76 -6.56 9.16
CA HIS A 149 -10.70 -6.01 7.82
C HIS A 149 -9.38 -5.29 7.63
N TRP A 150 -8.76 -5.51 6.48
CA TRP A 150 -7.52 -4.88 6.04
C TRP A 150 -7.79 -4.12 4.75
N ALA A 151 -7.18 -2.96 4.62
CA ALA A 151 -7.21 -2.17 3.40
C ALA A 151 -5.82 -1.59 3.13
N SER A 152 -5.34 -1.70 1.91
CA SER A 152 -4.07 -1.12 1.48
C SER A 152 -4.35 0.03 0.52
N VAL A 153 -3.86 1.22 0.85
CA VAL A 153 -4.04 2.44 0.06
C VAL A 153 -2.68 2.94 -0.38
N ARG A 154 -2.47 3.09 -1.68
CA ARG A 154 -1.32 3.79 -2.21
C ARG A 154 -1.59 5.28 -2.23
N PHE A 155 -0.77 6.06 -1.54
CA PHE A 155 -0.69 7.50 -1.69
C PHE A 155 0.46 7.88 -2.62
N SER A 156 0.25 8.91 -3.44
CA SER A 156 1.31 9.50 -4.24
C SER A 156 1.05 10.98 -4.48
N GLY A 157 2.10 11.75 -4.78
CA GLY A 157 1.93 13.15 -5.09
C GLY A 157 3.19 13.97 -4.86
N MET A 158 3.00 15.22 -4.45
CA MET A 158 4.07 16.21 -4.29
C MET A 158 3.95 16.88 -2.93
N VAL A 159 5.08 17.07 -2.27
CA VAL A 159 5.14 17.72 -0.95
C VAL A 159 6.32 18.66 -0.83
N ARG A 160 6.27 19.56 0.14
CA ARG A 160 7.34 20.51 0.42
C ARG A 160 7.63 20.53 1.92
N GLU A 161 8.87 20.20 2.27
CA GLU A 161 9.33 20.13 3.66
C GLU A 161 10.08 21.41 4.11
N THR A 162 10.52 22.24 3.15
CA THR A 162 11.18 23.53 3.43
C THR A 162 10.46 24.65 2.69
N PRO A 163 10.03 25.72 3.38
CA PRO A 163 9.41 26.86 2.74
C PRO A 163 10.31 27.44 1.64
N GLY A 164 9.74 27.62 0.44
CA GLY A 164 10.46 28.19 -0.71
C GLY A 164 11.30 27.20 -1.54
N THR A 165 11.41 25.93 -1.16
CA THR A 165 12.10 24.90 -1.98
C THR A 165 11.14 24.20 -2.92
N GLU A 166 11.60 23.68 -4.06
CA GLU A 166 10.75 22.91 -4.98
C GLU A 166 10.06 21.72 -4.29
N PRO A 167 8.78 21.42 -4.61
CA PRO A 167 8.12 20.21 -4.12
C PRO A 167 8.83 18.95 -4.62
N VAL A 168 8.88 17.94 -3.75
CA VAL A 168 9.46 16.63 -4.04
C VAL A 168 8.33 15.60 -4.18
N GLY A 169 8.48 14.69 -5.14
CA GLY A 169 7.56 13.58 -5.34
C GLY A 169 7.64 12.55 -4.22
N PHE A 170 6.51 11.91 -3.90
CA PHE A 170 6.47 10.78 -2.98
C PHE A 170 5.47 9.72 -3.47
N GLU A 171 5.71 8.47 -3.05
CA GLU A 171 4.79 7.36 -3.20
C GLU A 171 4.93 6.44 -1.99
N GLU A 172 3.81 6.08 -1.35
CA GLU A 172 3.80 5.20 -0.18
C GLU A 172 2.50 4.40 -0.09
N VAL A 173 2.54 3.24 0.57
CA VAL A 173 1.38 2.39 0.82
C VAL A 173 1.07 2.36 2.30
N TRP A 174 -0.16 2.72 2.65
CA TRP A 174 -0.69 2.63 4.00
C TRP A 174 -1.52 1.37 4.14
N ASN A 175 -1.24 0.61 5.19
CA ASN A 175 -2.03 -0.55 5.59
C ASN A 175 -2.93 -0.16 6.76
N LEU A 176 -4.22 -0.21 6.53
CA LEU A 176 -5.27 0.16 7.46
C LEU A 176 -5.95 -1.11 7.97
N VAL A 177 -6.31 -1.13 9.25
CA VAL A 177 -6.98 -2.25 9.89
C VAL A 177 -8.20 -1.78 10.68
N LYS A 178 -9.27 -2.58 10.65
CA LYS A 178 -10.46 -2.38 11.46
C LYS A 178 -10.94 -3.73 12.01
N PRO A 179 -11.36 -3.83 13.29
CA PRO A 179 -12.02 -5.02 13.82
C PRO A 179 -13.30 -5.38 13.03
N ALA A 180 -13.49 -6.66 12.70
CA ALA A 180 -14.69 -7.12 11.98
C ALA A 180 -15.97 -7.02 12.84
N ASP A 181 -15.83 -7.00 14.16
CA ASP A 181 -16.92 -6.75 15.11
C ASP A 181 -17.39 -5.28 15.13
N GLY A 182 -16.70 -4.39 14.41
CA GLY A 182 -17.05 -2.98 14.30
C GLY A 182 -16.72 -2.13 15.55
N SER A 183 -16.01 -2.68 16.53
CA SER A 183 -15.69 -2.02 17.80
C SER A 183 -14.90 -0.70 17.65
N SER A 184 -14.15 -0.53 16.56
CA SER A 184 -13.44 0.72 16.25
C SER A 184 -13.48 1.05 14.75
N GLY A 185 -12.99 2.25 14.40
CA GLY A 185 -12.78 2.68 13.03
C GLY A 185 -11.56 2.04 12.37
N TRP A 186 -11.21 2.52 11.18
CA TRP A 186 -9.95 2.17 10.51
C TRP A 186 -8.78 2.84 11.22
N LEU A 187 -7.76 2.05 11.55
CA LEU A 187 -6.52 2.50 12.18
C LEU A 187 -5.34 2.21 11.25
N LEU A 188 -4.36 3.09 11.23
CA LEU A 188 -3.10 2.91 10.52
C LEU A 188 -2.23 1.89 11.25
N ALA A 189 -1.95 0.78 10.58
CA ALA A 189 -1.17 -0.34 11.10
C ALA A 189 0.24 -0.41 10.52
N GLY A 190 0.51 0.30 9.42
CA GLY A 190 1.83 0.31 8.80
C GLY A 190 1.91 1.25 7.60
N ILE A 191 3.11 1.75 7.35
CA ILE A 191 3.46 2.59 6.19
C ILE A 191 4.62 1.92 5.44
N GLN A 192 4.55 1.88 4.12
CA GLN A 192 5.61 1.35 3.25
C GLN A 192 5.97 2.39 2.20
N GLN A 193 7.20 2.89 2.22
CA GLN A 193 7.70 3.81 1.20
C GLN A 193 7.96 3.07 -0.11
N MET A 194 7.55 3.65 -1.23
CA MET A 194 7.89 3.17 -2.57
C MET A 194 9.03 4.06 -3.08
N HIS A 195 10.23 3.48 -3.23
CA HIS A 195 11.43 4.14 -3.75
C HIS A 195 11.53 4.02 -5.26
#